data_AF-R6T038-F1
#
_entry.id   AF-R6T038-F1
#
_cell.length_a   1.000
_cell.length_b   1.000
_cell.length_c   1.000
_cell.angle_alpha   90.00
_cell.angle_beta   90.00
_cell.angle_gamma   90.00
#
_symmetry.space_group_name_H-M   'P 1'
#
loop_
_entity.id
_entity.type
_entity.pdbx_description
1 polymer ?
#
loop_
_entity_poly.entity_id
_entity_poly.type
_entity_poly.pdbx_seq_one_letter_code
_entity_poly.pdbx_strand_id
1 'polypeptide(L)'
;MNTKKLLAILLCLTVMIGLFCVVVSAAEDTAPESAPAGNKDIQPLQPGQNNTAETKEPAFTGTALAILGAALAVTLAGLGSAKGVNLVGEAVNGLLSENPTMFGKAFALEALPMTQGIYGLVAAFMILVKIGVFGGDFSYDALSVGQGMYFLMAALPIGIVGFFSALRQAKSAASGVNLLAKRPEKLGQAITSAALVETYAIFALLITLLAVMMAPAI
;
A
#
# COMPACT_ATOMS: atom_id res chain seq x y z
N MET A 1 -0.88 24.66 -12.48
CA MET A 1 -1.47 23.30 -12.33
C MET A 1 -2.84 23.30 -12.98
N ASN A 2 -3.10 22.43 -13.97
CA ASN A 2 -4.34 22.47 -14.74
C ASN A 2 -5.55 22.05 -13.86
N THR A 3 -6.68 22.75 -13.96
CA THR A 3 -7.92 22.55 -13.19
C THR A 3 -8.39 21.11 -13.15
N LYS A 4 -8.20 20.34 -14.22
CA LYS A 4 -8.51 18.90 -14.25
C LYS A 4 -7.69 18.07 -13.25
N LYS A 5 -6.41 18.41 -13.05
CA LYS A 5 -5.53 17.74 -12.07
C LYS A 5 -5.88 18.15 -10.63
N LEU A 6 -6.27 19.40 -10.41
CA LEU A 6 -6.72 19.87 -9.10
C LEU A 6 -8.03 19.19 -8.68
N LEU A 7 -8.99 19.08 -9.60
CA LEU A 7 -10.27 18.40 -9.35
C LEU A 7 -10.09 16.91 -9.07
N ALA A 8 -9.20 16.23 -9.81
CA ALA A 8 -8.88 14.83 -9.56
C ALA A 8 -8.23 14.61 -8.18
N ILE A 9 -7.35 15.51 -7.74
CA ILE A 9 -6.75 15.45 -6.40
C ILE A 9 -7.79 15.69 -5.31
N LEU A 10 -8.68 16.68 -5.50
CA LEU A 10 -9.72 17.01 -4.54
C LEU A 10 -10.74 15.87 -4.39
N LEU A 11 -11.14 15.26 -5.51
CA LEU A 11 -12.01 14.09 -5.55
C LEU A 11 -11.36 12.88 -4.85
N CYS A 12 -10.06 12.68 -5.06
CA CYS A 12 -9.32 11.60 -4.40
C CYS A 12 -9.24 11.84 -2.89
N LEU A 13 -9.02 13.09 -2.45
CA LEU A 13 -9.01 13.45 -1.03
C LEU A 13 -10.37 13.26 -0.36
N THR A 14 -11.46 13.69 -1.00
CA THR A 14 -12.81 13.54 -0.44
C THR A 14 -13.27 12.08 -0.41
N VAL A 15 -12.89 11.28 -1.40
CA VAL A 15 -13.13 9.82 -1.38
C VAL A 15 -12.33 9.17 -0.26
N MET A 16 -11.06 9.54 -0.07
CA MET A 16 -10.23 9.00 1.01
C MET A 16 -10.75 9.37 2.41
N ILE A 17 -11.18 10.62 2.61
CA ILE A 17 -11.75 11.07 3.90
C ILE A 17 -13.12 10.42 4.15
N GLY A 18 -13.99 10.37 3.13
CA GLY A 18 -15.30 9.73 3.25
C GLY A 18 -15.20 8.24 3.53
N LEU A 19 -14.26 7.56 2.87
CA LEU A 19 -14.01 6.14 3.06
C LEU A 19 -13.39 5.84 4.43
N PHE A 20 -12.50 6.71 4.92
CA PHE A 20 -12.00 6.66 6.29
C PHE A 20 -13.13 6.80 7.33
N CYS A 21 -14.06 7.75 7.15
CA CYS A 21 -15.21 7.92 8.05
C CYS A 21 -16.15 6.71 8.03
N VAL A 22 -16.45 6.15 6.85
CA VAL A 22 -17.29 4.94 6.73
C VAL A 22 -16.64 3.74 7.42
N VAL A 23 -15.33 3.60 7.27
CA VAL A 23 -14.56 2.50 7.86
C VAL A 23 -14.48 2.63 9.39
N VAL A 24 -14.30 3.84 9.93
CA VAL A 24 -14.36 4.09 11.38
C VAL A 24 -15.77 3.78 11.92
N SER A 25 -16.82 4.19 11.21
CA SER A 25 -18.20 3.91 11.61
C SER A 25 -18.55 2.42 11.59
N ALA A 26 -18.01 1.64 10.64
CA ALA A 26 -18.26 0.20 10.55
C ALA A 26 -17.54 -0.62 11.64
N ALA A 27 -16.52 -0.04 12.29
CA ALA A 27 -15.77 -0.68 13.37
C ALA A 27 -16.46 -0.56 14.74
N GLU A 28 -17.43 0.35 14.89
CA GLU A 28 -18.09 0.64 16.17
C GLU A 28 -19.27 -0.30 16.45
N ASP A 29 -19.83 -0.96 15.42
CA ASP A 29 -21.05 -1.77 15.50
C ASP A 29 -20.84 -3.22 15.99
N THR A 30 -19.62 -3.63 16.36
CA THR A 30 -19.30 -5.02 16.75
C THR A 30 -18.97 -5.20 18.24
N ALA A 31 -19.53 -4.41 19.14
CA ALA A 31 -19.48 -4.71 20.57
C ALA A 31 -20.46 -5.87 20.91
N PRO A 32 -20.03 -6.96 21.57
CA PRO A 32 -20.90 -8.09 21.85
C PRO A 32 -21.93 -7.75 22.94
N GLU A 33 -23.21 -7.77 22.59
CA GLU A 33 -24.31 -7.84 23.53
C GLU A 33 -24.24 -9.19 24.27
N SER A 34 -24.32 -9.15 25.61
CA SER A 34 -24.09 -10.30 26.49
C SER A 34 -25.12 -11.42 26.25
N ALA A 35 -24.63 -12.61 25.91
CA ALA A 35 -25.45 -13.82 25.71
C ALA A 35 -26.15 -14.28 27.01
N PRO A 36 -27.44 -14.69 26.98
CA PRO A 36 -28.07 -15.34 28.11
C PRO A 36 -27.71 -16.84 28.17
N ALA A 37 -27.68 -17.36 29.39
CA ALA A 37 -27.21 -18.69 29.75
C ALA A 37 -28.09 -19.84 29.21
N GLY A 38 -27.43 -20.82 28.60
CA GLY A 38 -27.69 -22.27 28.59
C GLY A 38 -29.12 -22.82 28.41
N ASN A 39 -29.31 -23.69 27.40
CA ASN A 39 -30.15 -24.88 27.57
C ASN A 39 -29.48 -26.12 26.99
N LYS A 40 -29.58 -27.21 27.77
CA LYS A 40 -29.03 -28.55 27.53
C LYS A 40 -30.15 -29.41 26.95
N ASP A 41 -30.17 -29.63 25.65
CA ASP A 41 -30.94 -30.72 25.05
C ASP A 41 -30.15 -31.28 23.85
N ILE A 42 -29.72 -32.53 23.98
CA ILE A 42 -28.89 -33.30 23.04
C ILE A 42 -29.78 -33.94 21.97
N GLN A 43 -29.27 -34.09 20.74
CA GLN A 43 -29.52 -35.31 19.95
C GLN A 43 -28.21 -35.90 19.38
N PRO A 44 -28.04 -37.23 19.36
CA PRO A 44 -26.82 -37.90 18.93
C PRO A 44 -26.68 -37.97 17.39
N LEU A 45 -25.43 -38.00 16.91
CA LEU A 45 -25.06 -38.07 15.49
C LEU A 45 -25.62 -39.33 14.80
N GLN A 46 -26.30 -39.16 13.66
CA GLN A 46 -26.67 -40.25 12.75
C GLN A 46 -25.66 -40.40 11.60
N PRO A 47 -25.22 -41.62 11.24
CA PRO A 47 -24.30 -41.84 10.14
C PRO A 47 -25.07 -41.85 8.81
N GLY A 48 -24.73 -40.95 7.88
CA GLY A 48 -25.20 -41.02 6.49
C GLY A 48 -25.99 -39.84 5.94
N GLN A 49 -25.75 -38.60 6.39
CA GLN A 49 -26.20 -37.42 5.64
C GLN A 49 -25.07 -36.89 4.73
N ASN A 50 -25.19 -37.30 3.48
CA ASN A 50 -24.67 -36.68 2.28
C ASN A 50 -24.98 -35.17 2.21
N ASN A 51 -24.14 -34.37 2.86
CA ASN A 51 -24.07 -32.94 2.59
C ASN A 51 -23.12 -32.71 1.40
N THR A 52 -23.57 -33.05 0.19
CA THR A 52 -23.14 -32.29 -0.99
C THR A 52 -23.80 -30.92 -0.93
N ALA A 53 -23.44 -30.12 0.08
CA ALA A 53 -23.35 -28.70 -0.15
C ALA A 53 -21.97 -28.54 -0.80
N GLU A 54 -21.95 -28.42 -2.12
CA GLU A 54 -20.89 -27.62 -2.74
C GLU A 54 -20.99 -26.24 -2.07
N THR A 55 -20.26 -26.05 -0.97
CA THR A 55 -20.02 -24.73 -0.41
C THR A 55 -19.18 -24.04 -1.47
N LYS A 56 -19.87 -23.36 -2.37
CA LYS A 56 -19.29 -22.33 -3.21
C LYS A 56 -18.73 -21.31 -2.22
N GLU A 57 -17.50 -21.54 -1.78
CA GLU A 57 -16.72 -20.65 -0.92
C GLU A 57 -17.02 -19.24 -1.41
N PRO A 58 -17.65 -18.37 -0.59
CA PRO A 58 -17.96 -17.04 -1.06
C PRO A 58 -16.63 -16.42 -1.51
N ALA A 59 -16.53 -16.10 -2.80
CA ALA A 59 -15.29 -15.61 -3.42
C ALA A 59 -14.75 -14.30 -2.78
N PHE A 60 -15.48 -13.75 -1.81
CA PHE A 60 -15.18 -12.58 -1.02
C PHE A 60 -15.27 -12.91 0.47
N THR A 61 -14.22 -13.52 1.03
CA THR A 61 -14.02 -13.57 2.49
C THR A 61 -13.33 -12.29 2.97
N GLY A 62 -13.50 -11.93 4.24
CA GLY A 62 -12.81 -10.78 4.83
C GLY A 62 -11.28 -10.92 4.72
N THR A 63 -10.78 -12.13 4.93
CA THR A 63 -9.36 -12.46 4.79
C THR A 63 -8.87 -12.24 3.35
N ALA A 64 -9.63 -12.66 2.34
CA ALA A 64 -9.28 -12.43 0.94
C ALA A 64 -9.21 -10.93 0.59
N LEU A 65 -10.13 -10.12 1.14
CA LEU A 65 -10.11 -8.66 0.96
C LEU A 65 -8.89 -8.01 1.62
N ALA A 66 -8.49 -8.45 2.82
CA ALA A 66 -7.29 -7.95 3.49
C ALA A 66 -6.02 -8.30 2.70
N ILE A 67 -5.93 -9.53 2.18
CA ILE A 67 -4.83 -9.97 1.30
C ILE A 67 -4.80 -9.15 0.01
N LEU A 68 -5.97 -8.86 -0.58
CA LEU A 68 -6.07 -7.96 -1.74
C LEU A 68 -5.54 -6.56 -1.41
N GLY A 69 -5.84 -6.03 -0.22
CA GLY A 69 -5.28 -4.79 0.28
C GLY A 69 -3.75 -4.80 0.31
N ALA A 70 -3.18 -5.83 0.93
CA ALA A 70 -1.73 -6.02 0.97
C ALA A 70 -1.13 -6.11 -0.45
N ALA A 71 -1.75 -6.89 -1.34
CA ALA A 71 -1.32 -7.03 -2.72
C ALA A 71 -1.35 -5.69 -3.48
N LEU A 72 -2.40 -4.88 -3.30
CA LEU A 72 -2.50 -3.56 -3.94
C LEU A 72 -1.47 -2.56 -3.40
N ALA A 73 -1.21 -2.55 -2.09
CA ALA A 73 -0.20 -1.68 -1.49
C ALA A 73 1.18 -1.89 -2.15
N VAL A 74 1.64 -3.15 -2.20
CA VAL A 74 2.96 -3.47 -2.77
C VAL A 74 2.98 -3.33 -4.30
N THR A 75 1.92 -3.77 -5.00
CA THR A 75 1.90 -3.77 -6.46
C THR A 75 1.86 -2.35 -7.02
N LEU A 76 0.96 -1.50 -6.52
CA LEU A 76 0.83 -0.14 -7.04
C LEU A 76 2.09 0.69 -6.73
N ALA A 77 2.58 0.66 -5.50
CA ALA A 77 3.77 1.41 -5.15
C ALA A 77 5.02 0.86 -5.88
N GLY A 78 5.15 -0.47 -5.97
CA GLY A 78 6.22 -1.15 -6.68
C GLY A 78 6.25 -0.86 -8.19
N LEU A 79 5.09 -0.84 -8.85
CA LEU A 79 4.99 -0.46 -10.27
C LEU A 79 5.42 1.00 -10.50
N GLY A 80 5.07 1.89 -9.58
CA GLY A 80 5.52 3.28 -9.62
C GLY A 80 7.03 3.38 -9.52
N SER A 81 7.62 2.66 -8.57
CA SER A 81 9.07 2.60 -8.37
C SER A 81 9.82 1.97 -9.54
N ALA A 82 9.37 0.84 -10.07
CA ALA A 82 10.02 0.19 -11.21
C ALA A 82 10.06 1.11 -12.44
N LYS A 83 8.94 1.78 -12.75
CA LYS A 83 8.88 2.79 -13.82
C LYS A 83 9.75 4.01 -13.51
N GLY A 84 9.77 4.44 -12.25
CA GLY A 84 10.56 5.59 -11.82
C GLY A 84 12.06 5.35 -11.95
N VAL A 85 12.53 4.19 -11.46
CA VAL A 85 13.94 3.77 -11.58
C VAL A 85 14.35 3.69 -13.04
N ASN A 86 13.54 3.05 -13.89
CA ASN A 86 13.82 2.96 -15.32
C ASN A 86 13.93 4.35 -15.98
N LEU A 87 13.03 5.29 -15.66
CA LEU A 87 13.08 6.66 -16.18
C LEU A 87 14.37 7.38 -15.80
N VAL A 88 14.84 7.24 -14.56
CA VAL A 88 16.11 7.86 -14.14
C VAL A 88 17.30 7.12 -14.75
N GLY A 89 17.23 5.79 -14.85
CA GLY A 89 18.23 4.94 -15.48
C GLY A 89 18.47 5.29 -16.94
N GLU A 90 17.44 5.64 -17.72
CA GLU A 90 17.60 6.17 -19.08
C GLU A 90 18.47 7.45 -19.10
N ALA A 91 18.20 8.39 -18.19
CA ALA A 91 18.99 9.61 -18.07
C ALA A 91 20.43 9.34 -17.57
N VAL A 92 20.59 8.43 -16.61
CA VAL A 92 21.89 8.01 -16.09
C VAL A 92 22.72 7.36 -17.19
N ASN A 93 22.16 6.42 -17.95
CA ASN A 93 22.87 5.76 -19.05
C ASN A 93 23.31 6.76 -20.13
N GLY A 94 22.50 7.77 -20.44
CA GLY A 94 22.91 8.86 -21.34
C GLY A 94 24.05 9.72 -20.80
N LEU A 95 24.14 9.92 -19.48
CA LEU A 95 25.31 10.57 -18.87
C LEU A 95 26.55 9.66 -18.93
N LEU A 96 26.37 8.36 -18.67
CA LEU A 96 27.48 7.42 -18.59
C LEU A 96 28.08 7.06 -19.95
N SER A 97 27.31 7.19 -21.04
CA SER A 97 27.87 7.07 -22.40
C SER A 97 28.90 8.15 -22.71
N GLU A 98 28.75 9.34 -22.12
CA GLU A 98 29.70 10.45 -22.27
C GLU A 98 30.77 10.46 -21.17
N ASN A 99 30.40 10.13 -19.93
CA ASN A 99 31.30 10.15 -18.79
C ASN A 99 31.04 8.99 -17.82
N PRO A 100 31.69 7.82 -18.03
CA PRO A 100 31.46 6.63 -17.23
C PRO A 100 31.95 6.75 -15.78
N THR A 101 32.86 7.69 -15.49
CA THR A 101 33.39 7.90 -14.13
C THR A 101 32.35 8.46 -13.16
N MET A 102 31.21 8.93 -13.67
CA MET A 102 30.13 9.51 -12.88
C MET A 102 29.15 8.48 -12.27
N PHE A 103 29.33 7.18 -12.53
CA PHE A 103 28.40 6.13 -12.11
C PHE A 103 27.95 6.25 -10.65
N GLY A 104 28.89 6.35 -9.70
CA GLY A 104 28.54 6.40 -8.28
C GLY A 104 27.66 7.60 -7.91
N LYS A 105 27.87 8.76 -8.53
CA LYS A 105 27.04 9.97 -8.31
C LYS A 105 25.69 9.87 -9.01
N ALA A 106 25.67 9.31 -10.21
CA ALA A 106 24.46 9.17 -11.02
C ALA A 106 23.51 8.11 -10.41
N PHE A 107 24.06 6.99 -9.94
CA PHE A 107 23.32 5.93 -9.25
C PHE A 107 22.59 6.45 -8.00
N ALA A 108 23.18 7.40 -7.28
CA ALA A 108 22.53 8.01 -6.12
C ALA A 108 21.20 8.70 -6.47
N LEU A 109 21.04 9.22 -7.69
CA LEU A 109 19.78 9.79 -8.18
C LEU A 109 18.83 8.70 -8.70
N GLU A 110 19.35 7.66 -9.36
CA GLU A 110 18.58 6.53 -9.88
C GLU A 110 17.95 5.67 -8.79
N ALA A 111 18.60 5.56 -7.63
CA ALA A 111 18.09 4.80 -6.50
C ALA A 111 16.88 5.47 -5.81
N LEU A 112 16.71 6.79 -5.93
CA LEU A 112 15.70 7.54 -5.18
C LEU A 112 14.25 7.07 -5.42
N PRO A 113 13.79 6.82 -6.66
CA PRO A 113 12.41 6.40 -6.90
C PRO A 113 12.09 4.97 -6.42
N MET A 114 13.05 4.23 -5.85
CA MET A 114 12.83 2.89 -5.29
C MET A 114 12.05 2.92 -3.97
N THR A 115 12.08 4.02 -3.22
CA THR A 115 11.62 4.04 -1.82
C THR A 115 10.11 3.78 -1.68
N GLN A 116 9.29 4.23 -2.63
CA GLN A 116 7.84 3.99 -2.60
C GLN A 116 7.49 2.52 -2.67
N GLY A 117 8.21 1.73 -3.48
CA GLY A 117 8.04 0.29 -3.54
C GLY A 117 8.32 -0.37 -2.19
N ILE A 118 9.37 0.09 -1.48
CA ILE A 118 9.69 -0.38 -0.13
C ILE A 118 8.56 0.00 0.84
N TYR A 119 8.00 1.20 0.74
CA TYR A 119 6.89 1.63 1.59
C TYR A 119 5.64 0.77 1.38
N GLY A 120 5.29 0.48 0.13
CA GLY A 120 4.19 -0.43 -0.21
C GLY A 120 4.43 -1.85 0.31
N LEU A 121 5.67 -2.35 0.24
CA LEU A 121 6.06 -3.64 0.80
C LEU A 121 5.90 -3.67 2.33
N VAL A 122 6.36 -2.63 3.03
CA VAL A 122 6.21 -2.54 4.50
C VAL A 122 4.74 -2.52 4.91
N ALA A 123 3.89 -1.76 4.21
CA ALA A 123 2.46 -1.74 4.48
C ALA A 123 1.80 -3.11 4.24
N ALA A 124 2.12 -3.75 3.11
CA ALA A 124 1.62 -5.09 2.79
C ALA A 124 2.04 -6.11 3.86
N PHE A 125 3.31 -6.09 4.25
CA PHE A 125 3.84 -6.97 5.28
C PHE A 125 3.13 -6.77 6.62
N MET A 126 2.89 -5.52 7.03
CA MET A 126 2.17 -5.21 8.26
C MET A 126 0.73 -5.73 8.24
N ILE A 127 0.03 -5.62 7.11
CA ILE A 127 -1.32 -6.19 6.96
C ILE A 127 -1.27 -7.71 7.14
N LEU A 128 -0.37 -8.41 6.45
CA LEU A 128 -0.25 -9.86 6.53
C LEU A 128 0.08 -10.37 7.94
N VAL A 129 0.95 -9.65 8.67
CA VAL A 129 1.24 -9.92 10.08
C VAL A 129 -0.01 -9.71 10.92
N LYS A 130 -0.75 -8.62 10.71
CA LYS A 130 -1.95 -8.28 11.50
C LYS A 130 -3.06 -9.32 11.34
N ILE A 131 -3.25 -9.88 10.15
CA ILE A 131 -4.24 -10.95 9.89
C ILE A 131 -3.73 -12.37 10.20
N GLY A 132 -2.56 -12.51 10.81
CA GLY A 132 -2.08 -13.80 11.30
C GLY A 132 -1.54 -14.79 10.25
N VAL A 133 -1.25 -14.35 9.02
CA VAL A 133 -0.75 -15.25 7.94
C VAL A 133 0.52 -16.00 8.33
N PHE A 134 1.37 -15.40 9.16
CA PHE A 134 2.63 -16.00 9.61
C PHE A 134 2.53 -16.73 10.97
N GLY A 135 1.38 -16.68 11.64
CA GLY A 135 1.20 -17.12 13.03
C GLY A 135 0.79 -18.58 13.24
N GLY A 136 0.57 -19.35 12.17
CA GLY A 136 0.19 -20.76 12.24
C GLY A 136 -1.31 -21.03 12.47
N ASP A 137 -2.07 -20.07 13.00
CA ASP A 137 -3.53 -20.11 13.21
C ASP A 137 -4.32 -19.39 12.09
N PHE A 138 -3.78 -19.38 10.87
CA PHE A 138 -4.41 -18.69 9.75
C PHE A 138 -5.70 -19.40 9.31
N SER A 139 -6.84 -18.71 9.45
CA SER A 139 -8.15 -19.17 8.95
C SER A 139 -8.73 -18.19 7.94
N TYR A 140 -9.24 -18.72 6.83
CA TYR A 140 -9.87 -17.92 5.77
C TYR A 140 -11.19 -17.29 6.20
N ASP A 141 -11.83 -17.81 7.25
CA ASP A 141 -13.08 -17.30 7.83
C ASP A 141 -12.88 -16.45 9.09
N ALA A 142 -11.63 -16.17 9.47
CA ALA A 142 -11.31 -15.42 10.69
C ALA A 142 -11.82 -13.97 10.65
N LEU A 143 -11.81 -13.34 9.47
CA LEU A 143 -12.20 -11.94 9.31
C LEU A 143 -13.59 -11.80 8.71
N SER A 144 -14.41 -10.95 9.34
CA SER A 144 -15.63 -10.44 8.74
C SER A 144 -15.32 -9.64 7.46
N VAL A 145 -16.29 -9.56 6.55
CA VAL A 145 -16.17 -8.76 5.32
C VAL A 145 -15.86 -7.30 5.63
N GLY A 146 -16.42 -6.74 6.70
CA GLY A 146 -16.16 -5.37 7.15
C GLY A 146 -14.70 -5.14 7.54
N GLN A 147 -14.11 -6.05 8.34
CA GLN A 147 -12.70 -5.98 8.70
C GLN A 147 -11.78 -6.19 7.48
N GLY A 148 -12.15 -7.08 6.56
CA GLY A 148 -11.43 -7.25 5.29
C GLY A 148 -11.40 -5.98 4.45
N MET A 149 -12.56 -5.33 4.33
CA MET A 149 -12.70 -4.05 3.64
C MET A 149 -11.89 -2.93 4.32
N TYR A 150 -11.83 -2.92 5.65
CA TYR A 150 -10.98 -1.99 6.41
C TYR A 150 -9.52 -2.07 5.92
N PHE A 151 -8.92 -3.26 5.88
CA PHE A 151 -7.53 -3.44 5.45
C PHE A 151 -7.31 -3.08 3.99
N LEU A 152 -8.26 -3.44 3.12
CA LEU A 152 -8.23 -3.05 1.71
C LEU A 152 -8.16 -1.52 1.56
N MET A 153 -8.99 -0.79 2.28
CA MET A 153 -9.04 0.67 2.21
C MET A 153 -7.86 1.34 2.91
N ALA A 154 -7.39 0.77 4.03
CA ALA A 154 -6.19 1.21 4.72
C ALA A 154 -4.94 1.15 3.83
N ALA A 155 -4.87 0.20 2.88
CA ALA A 155 -3.76 0.03 1.96
C ALA A 155 -3.74 1.02 0.78
N LEU A 156 -4.88 1.63 0.42
CA LEU A 156 -4.99 2.46 -0.78
C LEU A 156 -4.14 3.75 -0.75
N PRO A 157 -4.01 4.48 0.38
CA PRO A 157 -3.20 5.69 0.43
C PRO A 157 -1.77 5.45 -0.05
N ILE A 158 -1.06 4.46 0.51
CA ILE A 158 0.32 4.18 0.07
C ILE A 158 0.38 3.60 -1.35
N GLY A 159 -0.57 2.75 -1.75
CA GLY A 159 -0.58 2.20 -3.10
C GLY A 159 -0.72 3.31 -4.17
N ILE A 160 -1.72 4.17 -4.02
CA ILE A 160 -2.03 5.22 -5.00
C ILE A 160 -1.00 6.35 -4.93
N VAL A 161 -0.75 6.90 -3.75
CA VAL A 161 0.21 8.01 -3.59
C VAL A 161 1.61 7.52 -3.91
N GLY A 162 1.99 6.30 -3.50
CA GLY A 162 3.26 5.67 -3.85
C GLY A 162 3.47 5.59 -5.35
N PHE A 163 2.47 5.10 -6.10
CA PHE A 163 2.55 5.04 -7.56
C PHE A 163 2.83 6.41 -8.20
N PHE A 164 2.03 7.42 -7.87
CA PHE A 164 2.15 8.74 -8.49
C PHE A 164 3.37 9.54 -8.00
N SER A 165 3.73 9.42 -6.73
CA SER A 165 4.87 10.14 -6.15
C SER A 165 6.19 9.59 -6.67
N ALA A 166 6.35 8.27 -6.82
CA ALA A 166 7.54 7.66 -7.42
C ALA A 166 7.82 8.22 -8.82
N LEU A 167 6.79 8.29 -9.68
CA LEU A 167 6.92 8.85 -11.02
C LEU A 167 7.29 10.35 -11.04
N ARG A 168 6.84 11.10 -10.03
CA ARG A 168 7.18 12.53 -9.90
C ARG A 168 8.59 12.72 -9.35
N GLN A 169 9.00 11.90 -8.37
CA GLN A 169 10.35 11.90 -7.82
C GLN A 169 11.35 11.51 -8.90
N ALA A 170 11.04 10.50 -9.71
CA ALA A 170 11.84 10.10 -10.86
C ALA A 170 12.06 11.24 -11.86
N LYS A 171 11.02 12.02 -12.19
CA LYS A 171 11.19 13.18 -13.07
C LYS A 171 12.10 14.26 -12.47
N SER A 172 11.99 14.50 -11.16
CA SER A 172 12.88 15.41 -10.43
C SER A 172 14.33 14.90 -10.45
N ALA A 173 14.53 13.61 -10.16
CA ALA A 173 15.83 12.96 -10.16
C ALA A 173 16.48 12.92 -11.56
N ALA A 174 15.73 12.61 -12.62
CA ALA A 174 16.21 12.64 -14.00
C ALA A 174 16.60 14.06 -14.45
N SER A 175 15.84 15.09 -14.05
CA SER A 175 16.30 16.47 -14.23
C SER A 175 17.58 16.76 -13.43
N GLY A 176 17.73 16.15 -12.27
CA GLY A 176 18.95 16.19 -11.46
C GLY A 176 20.17 15.59 -12.15
N VAL A 177 19.99 14.55 -12.98
CA VAL A 177 21.08 13.98 -13.79
C VAL A 177 21.65 15.01 -14.77
N ASN A 178 20.81 15.85 -15.38
CA ASN A 178 21.26 16.95 -16.22
C ASN A 178 22.06 18.03 -15.45
N LEU A 179 21.70 18.27 -14.19
CA LEU A 179 22.48 19.15 -13.32
C LEU A 179 23.83 18.52 -12.98
N LEU A 180 23.84 17.24 -12.61
CA LEU A 180 25.05 16.45 -12.32
C LEU A 180 26.03 16.46 -13.51
N ALA A 181 25.53 16.35 -14.74
CA ALA A 181 26.33 16.38 -15.96
C ALA A 181 27.14 17.68 -16.12
N LYS A 182 26.60 18.82 -15.66
CA LYS A 182 27.23 20.15 -15.80
C LYS A 182 27.94 20.62 -14.54
N ARG A 183 27.43 20.22 -13.37
CA ARG A 183 27.79 20.73 -12.05
C ARG A 183 27.81 19.59 -11.03
N PRO A 184 28.79 18.68 -11.10
CA PRO A 184 28.84 17.48 -10.27
C PRO A 184 29.06 17.73 -8.78
N GLU A 185 29.48 18.94 -8.41
CA GLU A 185 29.53 19.44 -7.05
C GLU A 185 28.15 19.81 -6.47
N LYS A 186 27.12 19.92 -7.31
CA LYS A 186 25.74 20.26 -6.93
C LYS A 186 24.81 19.05 -6.78
N LEU A 187 25.36 17.83 -6.72
CA LEU A 187 24.57 16.59 -6.55
C LEU A 187 23.60 16.67 -5.36
N GLY A 188 24.03 17.24 -4.23
CA GLY A 188 23.17 17.40 -3.05
C GLY A 188 21.88 18.20 -3.35
N GLN A 189 21.95 19.23 -4.21
CA GLN A 189 20.77 20.00 -4.59
C GLN A 189 19.79 19.17 -5.44
N ALA A 190 20.31 18.33 -6.34
CA ALA A 190 19.50 17.40 -7.12
C ALA A 190 18.78 16.37 -6.24
N ILE A 191 19.51 15.79 -5.26
CA ILE A 191 18.95 14.85 -4.29
C ILE A 191 17.85 15.53 -3.46
N THR A 192 18.11 16.71 -2.90
CA THR A 192 17.13 17.43 -2.09
C THR A 192 15.85 17.74 -2.87
N SER A 193 15.98 18.17 -4.14
CA SER A 193 14.81 18.42 -5.00
C SER A 193 13.96 17.17 -5.24
N ALA A 194 14.58 16.00 -5.35
CA ALA A 194 13.87 14.74 -5.46
C ALA A 194 13.23 14.33 -4.12
N ALA A 195 13.96 14.47 -3.01
CA ALA A 195 13.49 14.12 -1.66
C ALA A 195 12.27 14.95 -1.21
N LEU A 196 12.13 16.21 -1.63
CA LEU A 196 10.93 17.00 -1.32
C LEU A 196 9.64 16.40 -1.92
N VAL A 197 9.74 15.65 -3.02
CA VAL A 197 8.58 14.94 -3.61
C VAL A 197 8.23 13.71 -2.78
N GLU A 198 9.23 13.07 -2.18
CA GLU A 198 9.11 11.85 -1.36
C GLU A 198 8.28 12.07 -0.09
N THR A 199 8.33 13.26 0.50
CA THR A 199 7.58 13.61 1.72
C THR A 199 6.10 13.25 1.65
N TYR A 200 5.47 13.38 0.48
CA TYR A 200 4.06 13.00 0.30
C TYR A 200 3.83 11.48 0.36
N ALA A 201 4.79 10.68 -0.11
CA ALA A 201 4.74 9.23 0.02
C ALA A 201 4.89 8.80 1.48
N ILE A 202 5.77 9.47 2.23
CA ILE A 202 5.95 9.24 3.68
C ILE A 202 4.65 9.53 4.42
N PHE A 203 3.96 10.64 4.12
CA PHE A 203 2.66 10.93 4.73
C PHE A 203 1.60 9.86 4.42
N ALA A 204 1.55 9.36 3.18
CA ALA A 204 0.64 8.28 2.82
C ALA A 204 0.97 6.95 3.52
N LEU A 205 2.27 6.65 3.67
CA LEU A 205 2.72 5.50 4.44
C LEU A 205 2.31 5.63 5.91
N LEU A 206 2.55 6.78 6.54
CA LEU A 206 2.18 7.02 7.94
C LEU A 206 0.69 6.78 8.17
N ILE A 207 -0.18 7.34 7.34
CA ILE A 207 -1.63 7.10 7.44
C ILE A 207 -1.98 5.62 7.26
N THR A 208 -1.36 4.95 6.29
CA THR A 208 -1.57 3.51 6.06
C THR A 208 -1.17 2.69 7.28
N LEU A 209 0.01 2.93 7.85
CA LEU A 209 0.50 2.19 9.01
C LEU A 209 -0.35 2.45 10.26
N LEU A 210 -0.74 3.71 10.51
CA LEU A 210 -1.62 4.05 11.62
C LEU A 210 -2.97 3.33 11.50
N ALA A 211 -3.57 3.30 10.30
CA ALA A 211 -4.81 2.56 10.07
C ALA A 211 -4.63 1.06 10.34
N VAL A 212 -3.60 0.42 9.78
CA VAL A 212 -3.34 -1.01 10.00
C VAL A 212 -3.12 -1.35 11.48
N MET A 213 -2.40 -0.49 12.22
CA MET A 213 -2.12 -0.71 13.64
C MET A 213 -3.37 -0.54 14.51
N MET A 214 -4.21 0.45 14.19
CA MET A 214 -5.45 0.78 14.90
C MET A 214 -6.67 -0.03 14.40
N ALA A 215 -6.44 -1.02 13.53
CA ALA A 215 -7.51 -1.92 13.10
C ALA A 215 -8.11 -2.64 14.32
N PRO A 216 -9.45 -2.85 14.33
CA PRO A 216 -10.14 -3.55 15.41
C PRO A 216 -9.49 -4.90 15.73
N ALA A 217 -9.66 -5.37 16.97
CA ALA A 217 -9.19 -6.70 17.35
C ALA A 217 -9.76 -7.74 16.37
N ILE A 218 -8.86 -8.57 15.84
CA ILE A 218 -9.15 -9.72 14.96
C ILE A 218 -9.16 -10.96 15.84
#